data_AF-A0A970XAQ7-F1
#
_entry.id   AF-A0A970XAQ7-F1
#
_cell.length_a   1.000
_cell.length_b   1.000
_cell.length_c   1.000
_cell.angle_alpha   90.00
_cell.angle_beta   90.00
_cell.angle_gamma   90.00
#
_symmetry.space_group_name_H-M   'P 1'
#
loop_
_entity.id
_entity.type
_entity.pdbx_description
1 polymer ?
#
loop_
_entity_poly.entity_id
_entity_poly.type
_entity_poly.pdbx_seq_one_letter_code
_entity_poly.pdbx_strand_id
1 'polypeptide(L)'
;LARLFGDRGVKMMRTSQLNVGGNMDFYNMLESERLESKKISKTNAVTSIMDHTLPADDVYIGPSDYVPWLTDRKWAHIRVEGQAFGDVPLNVELKLEVWDSPNSAGIVIDAVRCCKLALNKGIGGPLEAPSSYLMKSPPVQVPDSVARENTETFIAENAGAPKLPGGSPVGSEPAQA
;
A
#
# COMPACT_ATOMS: atom_id res chain seq x y z
N LEU A 1 -8.92 -7.38 3.41
CA LEU A 1 -9.51 -8.39 4.32
C LEU A 1 -10.05 -7.77 5.60
N ALA A 2 -9.24 -7.03 6.36
CA ALA A 2 -9.70 -6.39 7.60
C ALA A 2 -10.92 -5.47 7.40
N ARG A 3 -10.90 -4.62 6.37
CA ARG A 3 -12.07 -3.80 6.00
C ARG A 3 -13.31 -4.62 5.70
N LEU A 4 -13.17 -5.67 4.89
CA LEU A 4 -14.28 -6.56 4.51
C LEU A 4 -14.94 -7.22 5.74
N PHE A 5 -14.17 -7.53 6.78
CA PHE A 5 -14.73 -8.02 8.05
C PHE A 5 -15.63 -6.94 8.69
N GLY A 6 -15.11 -5.72 8.84
CA GLY A 6 -15.88 -4.57 9.35
C GLY A 6 -17.14 -4.29 8.53
N ASP A 7 -17.02 -4.21 7.21
CA ASP A 7 -18.14 -3.96 6.29
C ASP A 7 -19.23 -5.05 6.35
N ARG A 8 -18.88 -6.27 6.79
CA ARG A 8 -19.82 -7.40 6.97
C ARG A 8 -20.29 -7.58 8.42
N GLY A 9 -19.96 -6.64 9.31
CA GLY A 9 -20.30 -6.72 10.72
C GLY A 9 -19.57 -7.82 11.49
N VAL A 10 -18.47 -8.33 10.95
CA VAL A 10 -17.62 -9.33 11.61
C VAL A 10 -16.59 -8.60 12.46
N LYS A 11 -16.65 -8.80 13.78
CA LYS A 11 -15.66 -8.24 14.71
C LYS A 11 -14.36 -9.02 14.57
N MET A 12 -13.29 -8.38 14.12
CA MET A 12 -11.97 -9.00 14.14
C MET A 12 -11.49 -9.16 15.59
N MET A 13 -10.95 -10.34 15.90
CA MET A 13 -10.48 -10.70 17.24
C MET A 13 -8.96 -10.84 17.26
N ARG A 14 -8.38 -11.53 16.28
CA ARG A 14 -6.92 -11.72 16.17
C ARG A 14 -6.49 -11.73 14.72
N THR A 15 -5.24 -11.35 14.47
CA THR A 15 -4.64 -11.51 13.15
C THR A 15 -3.15 -11.83 13.27
N SER A 16 -2.69 -12.70 12.37
CA SER A 16 -1.27 -12.90 12.17
C SER A 16 -0.89 -12.87 10.70
N GLN A 17 0.33 -12.40 10.44
CA GLN A 17 0.94 -12.46 9.12
C GLN A 17 2.41 -12.85 9.22
N LEU A 18 2.77 -13.94 8.54
CA LEU A 18 4.14 -14.40 8.38
C LEU A 18 4.55 -14.21 6.92
N ASN A 19 5.71 -13.59 6.70
CA ASN A 19 6.25 -13.37 5.36
C ASN A 19 7.56 -14.14 5.19
N VAL A 20 7.75 -14.78 4.04
CA VAL A 20 8.99 -15.49 3.70
C VAL A 20 9.34 -15.18 2.25
N GLY A 21 10.62 -15.00 1.95
CA GLY A 21 11.11 -14.75 0.59
C GLY A 21 12.58 -15.08 0.44
N GLY A 22 13.11 -15.07 -0.78
CA GLY A 22 14.48 -15.50 -1.08
C GLY A 22 15.36 -14.43 -1.71
N ASN A 23 14.90 -13.18 -1.79
CA ASN A 23 15.66 -12.08 -2.38
C ASN A 23 16.48 -11.34 -1.30
N MET A 24 17.33 -10.42 -1.73
CA MET A 24 18.21 -9.68 -0.81
C MET A 24 17.45 -8.74 0.14
N ASP A 25 16.23 -8.32 -0.17
CA ASP A 25 15.40 -7.56 0.79
C ASP A 25 15.01 -8.45 1.98
N PHE A 26 14.63 -9.71 1.72
CA PHE A 26 14.36 -10.69 2.79
C PHE A 26 15.62 -11.06 3.58
N TYR A 27 16.76 -11.24 2.89
CA TYR A 27 18.03 -11.48 3.56
C TYR A 27 18.40 -10.32 4.50
N ASN A 28 18.24 -9.09 4.03
CA ASN A 28 18.46 -7.88 4.83
C ASN A 28 17.47 -7.76 6.02
N MET A 29 16.34 -8.46 5.99
CA MET A 29 15.37 -8.47 7.10
C MET A 29 15.69 -9.48 8.21
N LEU A 30 16.70 -10.33 8.04
CA LEU A 30 17.19 -11.20 9.13
C LEU A 30 17.87 -10.40 10.25
N GLU A 31 18.36 -9.20 9.94
CA GLU A 31 18.94 -8.31 10.96
C GLU A 31 17.85 -7.69 11.84
N SER A 32 17.72 -8.23 13.05
CA SER A 32 16.76 -7.85 14.09
C SER A 32 16.78 -6.35 14.44
N GLU A 33 17.93 -5.68 14.40
CA GLU A 33 18.05 -4.25 14.70
C GLU A 33 17.34 -3.35 13.67
N ARG A 34 17.13 -3.82 12.44
CA ARG A 34 16.47 -3.05 11.36
C ARG A 34 14.95 -3.27 11.31
N LEU A 35 14.42 -4.13 12.18
CA LEU A 35 13.02 -4.57 12.15
C LEU A 35 12.07 -3.70 12.98
N GLU A 36 12.57 -2.92 13.94
CA GLU A 36 11.74 -2.10 14.83
C GLU A 36 10.87 -1.08 14.07
N SER A 37 11.48 -0.28 13.18
CA SER A 37 10.74 0.72 12.37
C SER A 37 9.73 0.09 11.40
N LYS A 38 10.04 -1.11 10.87
CA LYS A 38 9.17 -1.83 9.93
C LYS A 38 8.01 -2.52 10.64
N LYS A 39 8.19 -2.99 11.88
CA LYS A 39 7.12 -3.58 12.70
C LYS A 39 6.03 -2.53 12.97
N ILE A 40 6.42 -1.33 13.37
CA ILE A 40 5.49 -0.20 13.61
C ILE A 40 4.69 0.11 12.33
N SER A 41 5.37 0.26 11.19
CA SER A 41 4.72 0.62 9.92
C SER A 41 3.72 -0.44 9.43
N LYS A 42 4.03 -1.74 9.62
CA LYS A 42 3.14 -2.84 9.20
C LYS A 42 1.96 -3.04 10.14
N THR A 43 2.17 -2.91 11.45
CA THR A 43 1.08 -3.00 12.44
C THR A 43 0.09 -1.85 12.27
N ASN A 44 0.57 -0.64 12.07
CA ASN A 44 -0.27 0.54 11.87
C ASN A 44 -1.14 0.44 10.60
N ALA A 45 -0.65 -0.21 9.55
CA ALA A 45 -1.42 -0.39 8.32
C ALA A 45 -2.64 -1.32 8.50
N VAL A 46 -2.59 -2.28 9.44
CA VAL A 46 -3.72 -3.17 9.72
C VAL A 46 -4.70 -2.53 10.70
N THR A 47 -4.19 -1.80 11.71
CA THR A 47 -5.04 -1.14 12.71
C THR A 47 -5.73 0.11 12.19
N SER A 48 -5.16 0.82 11.22
CA SER A 48 -5.75 2.06 10.67
C SER A 48 -7.01 1.85 9.84
N ILE A 49 -7.26 0.62 9.39
CA ILE A 49 -8.38 0.27 8.50
C ILE A 49 -9.56 -0.33 9.29
N MET A 50 -9.33 -0.73 10.55
CA MET A 50 -10.34 -1.30 11.43
C MET A 50 -11.11 -0.21 12.18
N ASP A 51 -12.40 -0.43 12.39
CA ASP A 51 -13.25 0.49 13.16
C ASP A 51 -13.02 0.37 14.68
N HIS A 52 -12.16 -0.57 15.11
CA HIS A 52 -11.76 -0.80 16.49
C HIS A 52 -10.28 -1.19 16.62
N THR A 53 -9.67 -0.82 17.74
CA THR A 53 -8.28 -1.17 18.05
C THR A 53 -8.19 -2.56 18.66
N LEU A 54 -7.35 -3.42 18.08
CA LEU A 54 -7.00 -4.70 18.68
C LEU A 54 -5.90 -4.53 19.74
N PRO A 55 -5.91 -5.30 20.84
CA PRO A 55 -4.77 -5.40 21.75
C PRO A 55 -3.50 -5.78 20.98
N ALA A 56 -2.34 -5.24 21.40
CA ALA A 56 -1.07 -5.50 20.72
C ALA A 56 -0.73 -7.00 20.66
N ASP A 57 -1.10 -7.77 21.69
CA ASP A 57 -0.85 -9.21 21.77
C ASP A 57 -1.76 -10.05 20.86
N ASP A 58 -2.85 -9.46 20.34
CA ASP A 58 -3.77 -10.09 19.39
C ASP A 58 -3.39 -9.80 17.92
N VAL A 59 -2.32 -9.02 17.69
CA VAL A 59 -1.81 -8.67 16.36
C VAL A 59 -0.35 -9.11 16.22
N TYR A 60 -0.12 -10.14 15.43
CA TYR A 60 1.24 -10.62 15.15
C TYR A 60 1.61 -10.43 13.69
N ILE A 61 2.35 -9.37 13.38
CA ILE A 61 2.96 -9.19 12.06
C ILE A 61 4.47 -9.43 12.20
N GLY A 62 4.86 -10.66 11.88
CA GLY A 62 6.20 -11.15 12.14
C GLY A 62 7.26 -10.56 11.20
N PRO A 63 8.54 -10.63 11.62
CA PRO A 63 9.67 -10.38 10.73
C PRO A 63 9.63 -11.34 9.55
N SER A 64 10.25 -10.93 8.44
CA SER A 64 10.28 -11.77 7.24
C SER A 64 11.43 -12.76 7.34
N ASP A 65 11.19 -14.03 7.04
CA ASP A 65 12.24 -15.05 7.00
C ASP A 65 12.85 -15.17 5.58
N TYR A 66 14.06 -15.73 5.51
CA TYR A 66 14.82 -15.90 4.28
C TYR A 66 14.93 -17.38 3.88
N VAL A 67 14.39 -17.69 2.70
CA VAL A 67 14.45 -19.04 2.12
C VAL A 67 15.08 -18.95 0.73
N PRO A 68 16.33 -19.41 0.55
CA PRO A 68 17.12 -19.14 -0.67
C PRO A 68 16.44 -19.57 -1.97
N TRP A 69 15.77 -20.74 -1.97
CA TRP A 69 15.16 -21.29 -3.19
C TRP A 69 13.87 -20.57 -3.62
N LEU A 70 13.36 -19.65 -2.81
CA LEU A 70 12.23 -18.81 -3.21
C LEU A 70 12.64 -17.74 -4.21
N THR A 71 13.93 -17.36 -4.25
CA THR A 71 14.43 -16.25 -5.07
C THR A 71 13.54 -15.01 -4.91
N ASP A 72 12.93 -14.49 -5.98
CA ASP A 72 12.06 -13.31 -5.90
C ASP A 72 10.60 -13.62 -5.52
N ARG A 73 10.26 -14.89 -5.29
CA ARG A 73 8.94 -15.26 -4.78
C ARG A 73 8.83 -14.90 -3.31
N LYS A 74 7.75 -14.22 -2.99
CA LYS A 74 7.33 -13.91 -1.63
C LYS A 74 6.09 -14.73 -1.29
N TRP A 75 6.12 -15.38 -0.15
CA TRP A 75 4.99 -16.03 0.47
C TRP A 75 4.52 -15.22 1.66
N ALA A 76 3.22 -15.00 1.76
CA ALA A 76 2.57 -14.41 2.93
C ALA A 76 1.49 -15.37 3.44
N HIS A 77 1.67 -15.86 4.67
CA HIS A 77 0.67 -16.63 5.39
C HIS A 77 -0.10 -15.68 6.29
N ILE A 78 -1.38 -15.52 6.02
CA ILE A 78 -2.26 -14.58 6.70
C ILE A 78 -3.34 -15.37 7.40
N ARG A 79 -3.52 -15.12 8.70
CA ARG A 79 -4.62 -15.64 9.50
C ARG A 79 -5.41 -14.49 10.11
N VAL A 80 -6.73 -14.59 10.03
CA VAL A 80 -7.67 -13.63 10.60
C VAL A 80 -8.75 -14.39 11.33
N GLU A 81 -8.86 -14.14 12.63
CA GLU A 81 -9.92 -14.65 13.48
C GLU A 81 -10.94 -13.55 13.73
N GLY A 82 -12.22 -13.88 13.63
CA GLY A 82 -13.31 -12.94 13.86
C GLY A 82 -14.51 -13.60 14.51
N GLN A 83 -15.48 -12.78 14.85
CA GLN A 83 -16.74 -13.17 15.48
C GLN A 83 -17.90 -12.56 14.68
N ALA A 84 -18.78 -13.43 14.19
CA ALA A 84 -19.94 -13.07 13.38
C ALA A 84 -21.21 -12.97 14.25
N PHE A 85 -22.37 -12.89 13.59
CA PHE A 85 -23.67 -12.83 14.25
C PHE A 85 -23.87 -13.97 15.26
N GLY A 86 -24.42 -13.66 16.44
CA GLY A 86 -24.66 -14.64 17.50
C GLY A 86 -23.37 -15.15 18.14
N ASP A 87 -22.31 -14.33 18.13
CA ASP A 87 -21.01 -14.65 18.71
C ASP A 87 -20.31 -15.87 18.09
N VAL A 88 -20.74 -16.28 16.89
CA VAL A 88 -20.21 -17.44 16.19
C VAL A 88 -18.78 -17.15 15.69
N PRO A 89 -17.79 -18.00 16.04
CA PRO A 89 -16.41 -17.79 15.63
C PRO A 89 -16.22 -18.04 14.13
N LEU A 90 -15.34 -17.25 13.52
CA LEU A 90 -14.95 -17.34 12.13
C LEU A 90 -13.42 -17.29 12.03
N ASN A 91 -12.84 -18.17 11.23
CA ASN A 91 -11.40 -18.19 10.96
C ASN A 91 -11.16 -18.19 9.45
N VAL A 92 -10.23 -17.34 9.01
CA VAL A 92 -9.76 -17.29 7.63
C VAL A 92 -8.26 -17.48 7.63
N GLU A 93 -7.80 -18.45 6.84
CA GLU A 93 -6.39 -18.66 6.53
C GLU A 93 -6.18 -18.51 5.03
N LEU A 94 -5.18 -17.73 4.66
CA LEU A 94 -4.81 -17.43 3.28
C LEU A 94 -3.30 -17.57 3.12
N LYS A 95 -2.88 -18.23 2.04
CA LYS A 95 -1.50 -18.11 1.53
C LYS A 95 -1.54 -17.25 0.26
N LEU A 96 -0.82 -16.14 0.28
CA LEU A 96 -0.56 -15.33 -0.91
C LEU A 96 0.87 -15.60 -1.39
N GLU A 97 1.01 -15.89 -2.68
CA GLU A 97 2.29 -16.05 -3.36
C GLU A 97 2.37 -15.05 -4.52
N VAL A 98 3.44 -14.24 -4.53
CA VAL A 98 3.68 -13.23 -5.55
C VAL A 98 5.15 -13.19 -5.92
N TRP A 99 5.45 -12.65 -7.10
CA TRP A 99 6.77 -12.17 -7.44
C TRP A 99 6.94 -10.76 -6.88
N ASP A 100 7.85 -10.56 -5.93
CA ASP A 100 7.93 -9.33 -5.14
C ASP A 100 8.39 -8.13 -5.98
N SER A 101 9.42 -8.33 -6.81
CA SER A 101 9.97 -7.24 -7.64
C SER A 101 8.98 -6.76 -8.71
N PRO A 102 8.34 -7.62 -9.53
CA PRO A 102 7.31 -7.19 -10.49
C PRO A 102 6.08 -6.57 -9.81
N ASN A 103 5.67 -7.08 -8.64
CA ASN A 103 4.54 -6.54 -7.90
C ASN A 103 4.79 -5.11 -7.41
N SER A 104 6.04 -4.77 -7.06
CA SER A 104 6.45 -3.41 -6.68
C SER A 104 6.70 -2.50 -7.90
N ALA A 105 7.22 -3.05 -9.00
CA ALA A 105 7.63 -2.28 -10.16
C ALA A 105 6.48 -1.43 -10.76
N GLY A 106 5.27 -1.99 -10.86
CA GLY A 106 4.11 -1.25 -11.36
C GLY A 106 3.76 -0.02 -10.49
N ILE A 107 3.80 -0.20 -9.16
CA ILE A 107 3.55 0.87 -8.20
C ILE A 107 4.57 2.00 -8.33
N VAL A 108 5.86 1.65 -8.49
CA VAL A 108 6.93 2.65 -8.66
C VAL A 108 6.76 3.41 -9.98
N ILE A 109 6.40 2.74 -11.07
CA ILE A 109 6.16 3.39 -12.37
C ILE A 109 5.05 4.44 -12.23
N ASP A 110 3.93 4.08 -11.61
CA ASP A 110 2.81 5.01 -11.45
C ASP A 110 3.15 6.17 -10.49
N ALA A 111 3.92 5.90 -9.43
CA ALA A 111 4.41 6.96 -8.54
C ALA A 111 5.29 7.98 -9.29
N VAL A 112 6.24 7.51 -10.10
CA VAL A 112 7.11 8.38 -10.90
C VAL A 112 6.29 9.21 -11.90
N ARG A 113 5.27 8.61 -12.52
CA ARG A 113 4.37 9.31 -13.44
C ARG A 113 3.58 10.41 -12.71
N CYS A 114 3.05 10.13 -11.52
CA CYS A 114 2.38 11.14 -10.68
C CYS A 114 3.33 12.29 -10.30
N CYS A 115 4.57 11.97 -9.91
CA CYS A 115 5.60 12.97 -9.66
C CYS A 115 5.89 13.85 -10.89
N LYS A 116 5.90 13.25 -12.10
CA LYS A 116 6.09 14.00 -13.34
C LYS A 116 4.92 14.94 -13.63
N LEU A 117 3.67 14.52 -13.38
CA LEU A 117 2.50 15.38 -13.49
C LEU A 117 2.58 16.57 -12.52
N ALA A 118 2.92 16.31 -11.26
CA ALA A 118 3.13 17.36 -10.25
C ALA A 118 4.21 18.36 -10.69
N LEU A 119 5.37 17.85 -11.13
CA LEU A 119 6.46 18.68 -11.63
C LEU A 119 6.02 19.57 -12.80
N ASN A 120 5.26 19.01 -13.74
CA ASN A 120 4.74 19.73 -14.90
C ASN A 120 3.74 20.83 -14.54
N LYS A 121 3.17 20.83 -13.33
CA LYS A 121 2.24 21.85 -12.83
C LYS A 121 2.85 22.72 -11.72
N GLY A 122 4.13 22.53 -11.39
CA GLY A 122 4.80 23.25 -10.32
C GLY A 122 4.30 22.88 -8.91
N ILE A 123 3.70 21.70 -8.75
CA ILE A 123 3.24 21.20 -7.45
C ILE A 123 4.43 20.60 -6.70
N GLY A 124 4.65 21.08 -5.47
CA GLY A 124 5.68 20.58 -4.56
C GLY A 124 5.09 19.99 -3.29
N GLY A 125 5.93 19.35 -2.48
CA GLY A 125 5.51 18.67 -1.25
C GLY A 125 4.97 17.25 -1.49
N PRO A 126 4.45 16.59 -0.46
CA PRO A 126 3.88 15.25 -0.58
C PRO A 126 2.61 15.28 -1.44
N LEU A 127 2.53 14.38 -2.43
CA LEU A 127 1.32 14.19 -3.23
C LEU A 127 0.35 13.30 -2.46
N GLU A 128 -0.45 13.87 -1.56
CA GLU A 128 -1.29 13.12 -0.61
C GLU A 128 -2.17 12.07 -1.29
N ALA A 129 -2.86 12.44 -2.37
CA ALA A 129 -3.73 11.54 -3.13
C ALA A 129 -2.97 10.32 -3.71
N PRO A 130 -1.97 10.46 -4.61
CA PRO A 130 -1.14 9.34 -5.05
C PRO A 130 -0.45 8.58 -3.92
N SER A 131 0.03 9.29 -2.89
CA SER A 131 0.73 8.68 -1.76
C SER A 131 -0.17 7.71 -1.01
N SER A 132 -1.43 8.10 -0.79
CA SER A 132 -2.41 7.29 -0.06
C SER A 132 -2.77 5.98 -0.76
N TYR A 133 -2.59 5.90 -2.09
CA TYR A 133 -2.88 4.70 -2.87
C TYR A 133 -1.64 3.84 -3.14
N LEU A 134 -0.48 4.47 -3.34
CA LEU A 134 0.75 3.79 -3.78
C LEU A 134 1.69 3.42 -2.63
N MET A 135 1.55 4.03 -1.45
CA MET A 135 2.48 3.85 -0.32
C MET A 135 1.80 3.19 0.87
N LYS A 136 2.55 2.37 1.62
CA LYS A 136 2.05 1.66 2.82
C LYS A 136 1.86 2.56 4.04
N SER A 137 2.52 3.72 4.07
CA SER A 137 2.49 4.67 5.18
C SER A 137 2.50 6.10 4.63
N PRO A 138 1.40 6.51 3.97
CA PRO A 138 1.22 7.87 3.47
C PRO A 138 1.12 8.89 4.61
N PRO A 139 1.34 10.19 4.34
CA PRO A 139 1.07 11.26 5.31
C PRO A 139 -0.39 11.29 5.79
N VAL A 140 -1.32 11.01 4.87
CA VAL A 140 -2.76 10.91 5.14
C VAL A 140 -3.23 9.54 4.67
N GLN A 141 -3.69 8.72 5.62
CA GLN A 141 -4.28 7.41 5.33
C GLN A 141 -5.79 7.57 5.06
N VAL A 142 -6.27 7.04 3.95
CA VAL A 142 -7.71 6.95 3.62
C VAL A 142 -8.03 5.53 3.14
N PRO A 143 -9.30 5.12 3.09
CA PRO A 143 -9.66 3.80 2.55
C PRO A 143 -9.23 3.62 1.09
N ASP A 144 -8.78 2.41 0.72
CA ASP A 144 -8.22 2.10 -0.61
C ASP A 144 -9.10 2.56 -1.79
N SER A 145 -10.43 2.45 -1.68
CA SER A 145 -11.36 2.89 -2.72
C SER A 145 -11.32 4.41 -2.92
N VAL A 146 -11.24 5.16 -1.82
CA VAL A 146 -11.13 6.62 -1.81
C VAL A 146 -9.73 7.04 -2.29
N ALA A 147 -8.69 6.34 -1.84
CA ALA A 147 -7.31 6.59 -2.28
C ALA A 147 -7.17 6.44 -3.80
N ARG A 148 -7.80 5.39 -4.37
CA ARG A 148 -7.86 5.18 -5.82
C ARG A 148 -8.58 6.33 -6.52
N GLU A 149 -9.78 6.70 -6.08
CA GLU A 149 -10.56 7.78 -6.70
C GLU A 149 -9.83 9.13 -6.65
N ASN A 150 -9.23 9.44 -5.51
CA ASN A 150 -8.41 10.65 -5.34
C ASN A 150 -7.20 10.64 -6.29
N THR A 151 -6.57 9.48 -6.48
CA THR A 151 -5.43 9.34 -7.40
C THR A 151 -5.86 9.52 -8.85
N GLU A 152 -6.99 8.93 -9.27
CA GLU A 152 -7.54 9.12 -10.62
C GLU A 152 -7.93 10.58 -10.87
N THR A 153 -8.54 11.23 -9.89
CA THR A 153 -8.88 12.66 -9.94
C THR A 153 -7.62 13.51 -10.10
N PHE A 154 -6.59 13.25 -9.30
CA PHE A 154 -5.29 13.92 -9.41
C PHE A 154 -4.68 13.74 -10.82
N ILE A 155 -4.72 12.53 -11.38
CA ILE A 155 -4.21 12.27 -12.73
C ILE A 155 -5.00 13.07 -13.77
N ALA A 156 -6.34 13.07 -13.69
CA ALA A 156 -7.22 13.77 -14.63
C ALA A 156 -7.00 15.29 -14.60
N GLU A 157 -6.92 15.90 -13.42
CA GLU A 157 -6.72 17.33 -13.24
C GLU A 157 -5.33 17.80 -13.71
N ASN A 158 -4.32 16.95 -13.56
CA ASN A 158 -2.94 17.30 -13.86
C ASN A 158 -2.46 16.79 -15.24
N ALA A 159 -3.34 16.14 -16.00
CA ALA A 159 -3.07 15.72 -17.37
C ALA A 159 -2.80 16.91 -18.32
N GLY A 160 -2.31 16.59 -19.51
CA GLY A 160 -2.05 17.55 -20.58
C GLY A 160 -0.63 18.13 -20.62
N ALA A 161 -0.44 19.14 -21.47
CA ALA A 161 0.87 19.71 -21.74
C ALA A 161 1.53 20.30 -20.48
N PRO A 162 2.87 20.19 -20.34
CA PRO A 162 3.59 20.72 -19.21
C PRO A 162 3.53 22.25 -19.17
N LYS A 163 3.27 22.82 -17.98
CA LYS A 163 3.56 24.23 -17.68
C LYS A 163 5.02 24.30 -17.25
N LEU A 164 5.94 24.30 -18.21
CA LEU A 164 7.36 24.44 -17.90
C LEU A 164 7.63 25.83 -17.29
N PRO A 165 8.41 25.94 -16.19
CA PRO A 165 8.84 27.23 -15.69
C PRO A 165 9.61 27.98 -16.78
N GLY A 166 9.12 29.15 -17.19
CA GLY A 166 9.76 30.00 -18.20
C GLY A 166 9.36 29.77 -19.67
N GLY A 167 8.45 28.82 -19.95
CA GLY A 167 7.89 28.65 -21.29
C GLY A 167 6.53 29.33 -21.42
N SER A 168 6.42 30.36 -22.26
CA SER A 168 5.10 30.75 -22.78
C SER A 168 4.41 29.51 -23.36
N PRO A 169 3.09 29.35 -23.19
CA PRO A 169 2.38 28.24 -23.82
C PRO A 169 2.69 28.27 -25.32
N VAL A 170 3.27 27.19 -25.85
CA VAL A 170 3.45 27.05 -27.30
C VAL A 170 2.04 27.11 -27.89
N GLY A 171 1.77 28.21 -28.58
CA GLY A 171 0.46 28.53 -29.10
C GLY A 171 -0.06 27.38 -29.96
N SER A 172 -1.28 26.94 -29.67
CA SER A 172 -2.09 26.22 -30.63
C SER A 172 -2.53 27.24 -31.70
N GLU A 173 -1.70 27.48 -32.70
CA GLU A 173 -2.20 28.11 -33.93
C GLU A 173 -3.14 27.10 -34.61
N PRO A 174 -4.39 27.48 -34.92
CA PRO A 174 -5.27 26.64 -35.71
C PRO A 174 -4.69 26.55 -37.13
N ALA A 175 -4.45 25.32 -37.59
CA ALA A 175 -4.10 25.08 -38.99
C ALA A 175 -5.23 25.61 -39.89
N GLN A 176 -4.97 26.72 -40.57
CA GLN A 176 -5.78 27.20 -41.69
C GLN A 176 -5.26 26.56 -42.98
N ALA A 177 -6.10 25.73 -43.61
CA ALA A 177 -6.25 25.62 -45.06
C ALA A 177 -7.60 24.92 -45.35
#